data_AF-A0A6J0W4F2-F1
#
_entry.id   AF-A0A6J0W4F2-F1
#
_cell.length_a   1.000
_cell.length_b   1.000
_cell.length_c   1.000
_cell.angle_alpha   90.00
_cell.angle_beta   90.00
_cell.angle_gamma   90.00
#
_symmetry.space_group_name_H-M   'P 1'
#
loop_
_entity.id
_entity.type
_entity.pdbx_description
1 polymer ?
#
loop_
_entity_poly.entity_id
_entity_poly.type
_entity_poly.pdbx_seq_one_letter_code
_entity_poly.pdbx_strand_id
1 'polypeptide(L)'
;MTSEPTPPAVVPPLHSPKSPVWPTFPFHREGSRVWERGSVSSRDLPSPLPTKRTRTYSATARASAGPVFKGVCKQFSRSQGHGFITPENGSEDIFVHVSDIEGEYVPVEGDEVTYKVCPIPPKNQKFQAVEVVLTQLAPHTPHETWSGQVVGS
;
A
#
# COMPACT_ATOMS: atom_id res chain seq x y z
N MET A 1 34.21 -8.61 -79.39
CA MET A 1 33.97 -7.59 -78.35
C MET A 1 33.24 -8.31 -77.24
N THR A 2 33.98 -8.84 -76.28
CA THR A 2 33.43 -9.73 -75.25
C THR A 2 33.76 -9.12 -73.90
N SER A 3 32.70 -8.93 -73.12
CA SER A 3 32.56 -8.00 -72.01
C SER A 3 33.30 -8.45 -70.75
N GLU A 4 33.92 -7.50 -70.06
CA GLU A 4 34.52 -7.65 -68.73
C GLU A 4 33.43 -7.52 -67.64
N PRO A 5 33.39 -8.39 -66.62
CA PRO A 5 32.41 -8.26 -65.54
C PRO A 5 32.86 -7.26 -64.45
N THR A 6 31.95 -6.35 -64.10
CA THR A 6 32.09 -5.31 -63.06
C THR A 6 32.02 -5.91 -61.64
N PRO A 7 32.83 -5.46 -60.66
CA PRO A 7 32.76 -5.97 -59.28
C PRO A 7 31.55 -5.39 -58.50
N PRO A 8 31.00 -6.11 -57.51
CA PRO A 8 29.85 -5.64 -56.72
C PRO A 8 30.23 -4.58 -55.68
N ALA A 9 29.33 -3.63 -55.46
CA ALA A 9 29.47 -2.55 -54.49
C ALA A 9 29.40 -3.07 -53.04
N VAL A 10 30.34 -2.64 -52.20
CA VAL A 10 30.40 -2.92 -50.76
C VAL A 10 29.45 -1.98 -50.03
N VAL A 11 28.44 -2.54 -49.35
CA VAL A 11 27.54 -1.81 -48.43
C VAL A 11 28.14 -1.77 -47.02
N PRO A 12 28.25 -0.60 -46.37
CA PRO A 12 28.68 -0.53 -44.97
C PRO A 12 27.55 -0.96 -44.02
N PRO A 13 27.86 -1.57 -42.87
CA PRO A 13 26.84 -1.98 -41.91
C PRO A 13 26.25 -0.77 -41.17
N LEU A 14 24.92 -0.77 -41.03
CA LEU A 14 24.17 0.25 -40.29
C LEU A 14 24.37 0.01 -38.78
N HIS A 15 25.10 0.89 -38.09
CA HIS A 15 25.25 0.83 -36.63
C HIS A 15 24.13 1.64 -35.95
N SER A 16 23.36 1.01 -35.06
CA SER A 16 22.36 1.70 -34.24
C SER A 16 23.05 2.55 -33.15
N PRO A 17 22.75 3.85 -33.02
CA PRO A 17 23.27 4.63 -31.91
C PRO A 17 22.54 4.23 -30.61
N LYS A 18 23.27 3.63 -29.68
CA LYS A 18 22.84 3.47 -28.28
C LYS A 18 23.02 4.79 -27.55
N SER A 19 21.95 5.56 -27.40
CA SER A 19 21.92 6.70 -26.47
C SER A 19 20.88 6.45 -25.37
N PRO A 20 21.29 6.37 -24.09
CA PRO A 20 20.34 6.38 -22.98
C PRO A 20 19.92 7.82 -22.70
N VAL A 21 18.65 8.15 -22.94
CA VAL A 21 18.10 9.48 -22.65
C VAL A 21 17.63 9.48 -21.20
N TRP A 22 18.43 10.08 -20.32
CA TRP A 22 18.02 10.36 -18.95
C TRP A 22 17.45 11.78 -18.93
N PRO A 23 16.20 12.01 -18.50
CA PRO A 23 15.72 13.37 -18.33
C PRO A 23 16.38 13.97 -17.08
N THR A 24 17.35 14.85 -17.32
CA THR A 24 17.89 15.76 -16.30
C THR A 24 16.80 16.77 -15.94
N PHE A 25 16.15 16.60 -14.79
CA PHE A 25 15.34 17.65 -14.19
C PHE A 25 16.25 18.55 -13.34
N PRO A 26 16.41 19.84 -13.68
CA PRO A 26 17.23 20.75 -12.90
C PRO A 26 16.37 21.34 -11.79
N PHE A 27 16.15 20.61 -10.70
CA PHE A 27 15.77 21.23 -9.43
C PHE A 27 16.31 20.39 -8.28
N HIS A 28 17.38 20.90 -7.68
CA HIS A 28 17.91 20.46 -6.40
C HIS A 28 16.87 20.82 -5.32
N ARG A 29 16.07 19.84 -4.88
CA ARG A 29 15.35 19.95 -3.62
C ARG A 29 16.13 19.19 -2.56
N GLU A 30 17.04 19.92 -1.93
CA GLU A 30 17.55 19.60 -0.61
C GLU A 30 16.35 19.47 0.34
N GLY A 31 16.30 18.38 1.10
CA GLY A 31 15.35 18.20 2.20
C GLY A 31 14.21 17.23 1.92
N SER A 32 14.45 15.96 2.23
CA SER A 32 13.54 15.14 3.07
C SER A 32 14.31 13.93 3.58
N ARG A 33 15.12 14.16 4.63
CA ARG A 33 15.54 13.11 5.56
C ARG A 33 14.33 12.69 6.39
N VAL A 34 13.51 11.74 5.92
CA VAL A 34 12.71 10.85 6.78
C VAL A 34 11.96 9.85 5.91
N TRP A 35 12.43 8.61 5.87
CA TRP A 35 11.62 7.38 5.89
C TRP A 35 12.53 6.18 5.74
N GLU A 36 13.59 6.15 6.53
CA GLU A 36 14.36 4.92 6.72
C GLU A 36 13.75 4.23 7.94
N ARG A 37 12.68 3.47 7.69
CA ARG A 37 12.25 2.37 8.56
C ARG A 37 11.38 1.45 7.73
N GLY A 38 11.93 0.27 7.44
CA GLY A 38 11.23 -0.80 6.75
C GLY A 38 9.85 -1.03 7.36
N SER A 39 8.84 -0.75 6.57
CA SER A 39 7.42 -0.87 6.88
C SER A 39 6.77 -0.73 5.51
N VAL A 40 6.02 -1.74 5.08
CA VAL A 40 5.34 -1.79 3.78
C VAL A 40 4.92 -0.39 3.31
N SER A 41 5.63 0.15 2.33
CA SER A 41 5.27 1.46 1.79
C SER A 41 3.97 1.26 1.02
N SER A 42 3.02 2.20 1.08
CA SER A 42 1.84 2.19 0.20
C SER A 42 2.21 2.03 -1.29
N ARG A 43 3.48 2.26 -1.65
CA ARG A 43 4.10 2.02 -2.96
C ARG A 43 4.10 0.56 -3.42
N ASP A 44 4.08 -0.42 -2.50
CA ASP A 44 4.12 -1.85 -2.83
C ASP A 44 2.73 -2.49 -2.94
N LEU A 45 1.66 -1.73 -2.65
CA LEU A 45 0.28 -2.20 -2.70
C LEU A 45 -0.32 -1.97 -4.10
N PRO A 46 -1.07 -2.93 -4.67
CA PRO A 46 -1.66 -2.79 -6.00
C PRO A 46 -2.79 -1.76 -5.98
N SER A 47 -2.75 -0.77 -6.89
CA SER A 47 -3.83 0.19 -7.07
C SER A 47 -4.86 -0.29 -8.12
N PRO A 48 -6.17 -0.04 -7.91
CA PRO A 48 -6.80 0.48 -6.69
C PRO A 48 -6.97 -0.60 -5.62
N LEU A 49 -6.79 -0.22 -4.35
CA LEU A 49 -7.00 -1.13 -3.23
C LEU A 49 -8.51 -1.37 -3.00
N PRO A 50 -8.93 -2.61 -2.71
CA PRO A 50 -10.33 -2.90 -2.38
C PRO A 50 -10.77 -2.12 -1.14
N THR A 51 -12.00 -1.67 -1.14
CA THR A 51 -12.70 -1.11 0.03
C THR A 51 -13.86 -2.03 0.39
N LYS A 52 -14.46 -1.88 1.57
CA LYS A 52 -15.67 -2.64 1.96
C LYS A 52 -16.77 -2.69 0.87
N ARG A 53 -16.97 -1.62 0.10
CA ARG A 53 -17.99 -1.55 -0.97
C ARG A 53 -17.55 -2.14 -2.31
N THR A 54 -16.25 -2.17 -2.59
CA THR A 54 -15.71 -2.62 -3.88
C THR A 54 -15.13 -4.03 -3.83
N ARG A 55 -14.98 -4.61 -2.63
CA ARG A 55 -14.56 -5.99 -2.43
C ARG A 55 -15.64 -6.96 -2.94
N THR A 56 -15.22 -8.03 -3.61
CA THR A 56 -16.15 -9.05 -4.13
C THR A 56 -16.82 -9.81 -2.98
N TYR A 57 -18.05 -10.25 -3.20
CA TYR A 57 -18.82 -11.01 -2.22
C TYR A 57 -18.07 -12.23 -1.70
N SER A 58 -17.44 -13.00 -2.59
CA SER A 58 -16.68 -14.19 -2.22
C SER A 58 -15.42 -13.89 -1.40
N ALA A 59 -14.76 -12.74 -1.64
CA ALA A 59 -13.65 -12.31 -0.82
C ALA A 59 -14.12 -11.93 0.60
N THR A 60 -15.20 -11.16 0.70
CA THR A 60 -15.82 -10.80 2.00
C THR A 60 -16.27 -12.04 2.77
N ALA A 61 -16.96 -12.99 2.13
CA ALA A 61 -17.44 -14.20 2.78
C ALA A 61 -16.30 -15.07 3.34
N ARG A 62 -15.21 -15.23 2.57
CA ARG A 62 -14.03 -15.99 3.03
C ARG A 62 -13.30 -15.30 4.17
N ALA A 63 -13.14 -13.98 4.09
CA ALA A 63 -12.51 -13.22 5.16
C ALA A 63 -13.35 -13.31 6.45
N SER A 64 -14.67 -13.19 6.34
CA SER A 64 -15.59 -13.27 7.49
C SER A 64 -15.61 -14.66 8.15
N ALA A 65 -15.50 -15.73 7.37
CA ALA A 65 -15.36 -17.10 7.88
C ALA A 65 -13.95 -17.42 8.42
N GLY A 66 -12.98 -16.52 8.21
CA GLY A 66 -11.60 -16.67 8.65
C GLY A 66 -11.40 -16.43 10.15
N PRO A 67 -10.21 -16.78 10.66
CA PRO A 67 -9.83 -16.49 12.05
C PRO A 67 -9.75 -14.98 12.32
N VAL A 68 -9.98 -14.62 13.58
CA VAL A 68 -9.78 -13.26 14.10
C VAL A 68 -8.36 -13.16 14.65
N PHE A 69 -7.67 -12.08 14.29
CA PHE A 69 -6.33 -11.74 14.76
C PHE A 69 -6.36 -10.49 15.62
N LYS A 70 -5.35 -10.31 16.47
CA LYS A 70 -5.10 -9.04 17.16
C LYS A 70 -3.87 -8.35 16.61
N GLY A 71 -3.82 -7.06 16.83
CA GLY A 71 -2.69 -6.22 16.48
C GLY A 71 -2.83 -4.83 17.06
N VAL A 72 -1.85 -4.00 16.76
CA VAL A 72 -1.80 -2.61 17.21
C VAL A 72 -1.84 -1.71 15.99
N CYS A 73 -2.67 -0.66 16.04
CA CYS A 73 -2.68 0.37 15.02
C CYS A 73 -1.32 1.08 15.02
N LYS A 74 -0.60 0.97 13.90
CA LYS A 74 0.72 1.59 13.74
C LYS A 74 0.60 3.04 13.30
N GLN A 75 -0.25 3.28 12.32
CA GLN A 75 -0.50 4.61 11.78
C GLN A 75 -1.85 4.60 11.08
N PHE A 76 -2.65 5.65 11.30
CA PHE A 76 -3.88 5.87 10.57
C PHE A 76 -4.04 7.35 10.25
N SER A 77 -4.43 7.67 9.02
CA SER A 77 -4.69 9.04 8.58
C SER A 77 -6.15 9.20 8.17
N ARG A 78 -6.91 9.98 8.94
CA ARG A 78 -8.32 10.31 8.62
C ARG A 78 -8.43 10.99 7.24
N SER A 79 -7.51 11.88 6.92
CA SER A 79 -7.51 12.62 5.64
C SER A 79 -7.25 11.71 4.44
N GLN A 80 -6.37 10.71 4.58
CA GLN A 80 -6.10 9.75 3.51
C GLN A 80 -7.06 8.55 3.52
N GLY A 81 -7.79 8.34 4.61
CA GLY A 81 -8.76 7.25 4.78
C GLY A 81 -8.14 5.87 4.91
N HIS A 82 -6.84 5.77 5.24
CA HIS A 82 -6.16 4.48 5.37
C HIS A 82 -5.02 4.53 6.38
N GLY A 83 -4.53 3.34 6.71
CA GLY A 83 -3.47 3.14 7.68
C GLY A 83 -2.88 1.73 7.63
N PHE A 84 -2.13 1.40 8.66
CA PHE A 84 -1.47 0.11 8.85
C PHE A 84 -1.63 -0.40 10.27
N ILE A 85 -1.81 -1.71 10.40
CA ILE A 85 -1.88 -2.44 11.67
C ILE A 85 -0.66 -3.34 11.74
N THR A 86 0.06 -3.30 12.86
CA THR A 86 1.13 -4.24 13.17
C THR A 86 0.53 -5.45 13.90
N PRO A 87 0.57 -6.65 13.31
CA PRO A 87 0.02 -7.85 13.94
C PRO A 87 0.79 -8.24 15.20
N GLU A 88 0.10 -8.79 16.20
CA GLU A 88 0.76 -9.29 17.43
C GLU A 88 1.74 -10.44 17.17
N ASN A 89 1.55 -11.17 16.06
CA ASN A 89 2.38 -12.30 15.65
C ASN A 89 3.74 -11.88 15.04
N GLY A 90 3.99 -10.57 14.87
CA GLY A 90 5.22 -10.04 14.31
C GLY A 90 5.37 -10.18 12.79
N SER A 91 4.29 -10.47 12.05
CA SER A 91 4.29 -10.48 10.58
C SER A 91 4.39 -9.07 9.99
N GLU A 92 4.42 -8.98 8.66
CA GLU A 92 4.37 -7.70 7.96
C GLU A 92 3.13 -6.89 8.34
N ASP A 93 3.25 -5.55 8.32
CA ASP A 93 2.13 -4.68 8.62
C ASP A 93 1.02 -4.86 7.58
N ILE A 94 -0.21 -4.82 8.05
CA ILE A 94 -1.40 -5.10 7.24
C ILE A 94 -2.10 -3.78 6.93
N PHE A 95 -2.44 -3.59 5.66
CA PHE A 95 -3.15 -2.40 5.19
C PHE A 95 -4.58 -2.37 5.75
N VAL A 96 -5.03 -1.22 6.23
CA VAL A 96 -6.42 -1.00 6.65
C VAL A 96 -7.01 0.21 5.94
N HIS A 97 -8.27 0.09 5.51
CA HIS A 97 -9.04 1.18 4.91
C HIS A 97 -10.14 1.65 5.88
N VAL A 98 -10.46 2.94 5.89
CA VAL A 98 -11.49 3.55 6.76
C VAL A 98 -12.82 2.82 6.69
N SER A 99 -13.24 2.41 5.50
CA SER A 99 -14.50 1.69 5.29
C SER A 99 -14.56 0.33 5.97
N ASP A 100 -13.44 -0.26 6.37
CA ASP A 100 -13.35 -1.56 7.03
C ASP A 100 -13.21 -1.44 8.56
N ILE A 101 -13.11 -0.21 9.09
CA ILE A 101 -13.10 0.07 10.52
C ILE A 101 -14.53 0.22 11.01
N GLU A 102 -14.87 -0.55 12.03
CA GLU A 102 -16.14 -0.52 12.74
C GLU A 102 -15.99 0.27 14.05
N GLY A 103 -17.10 0.85 14.51
CA GLY A 103 -17.14 1.63 15.75
C GLY A 103 -17.12 3.15 15.52
N GLU A 104 -17.13 3.89 16.63
CA GLU A 104 -17.27 5.34 16.62
C GLU A 104 -15.92 6.09 16.59
N TYR A 105 -14.86 5.44 17.06
CA TYR A 105 -13.54 6.06 17.24
C TYR A 105 -12.69 5.97 15.96
N VAL A 106 -11.94 7.05 15.71
CA VAL A 106 -10.88 7.12 14.72
C VAL A 106 -9.66 6.43 15.31
N PRO A 107 -9.09 5.39 14.67
CA PRO A 107 -7.90 4.72 15.19
C PRO A 107 -6.72 5.69 15.31
N VAL A 108 -6.02 5.57 16.42
CA VAL A 108 -4.78 6.28 16.71
C VAL A 108 -3.64 5.27 16.88
N GLU A 109 -2.40 5.74 16.72
CA GLU A 109 -1.22 4.93 16.99
C GLU A 109 -1.24 4.39 18.43
N GLY A 110 -1.03 3.08 18.57
CA GLY A 110 -1.04 2.40 19.86
C GLY A 110 -2.37 1.73 20.23
N ASP A 111 -3.44 1.94 19.45
CA ASP A 111 -4.73 1.27 19.70
C ASP A 111 -4.65 -0.23 19.46
N GLU A 112 -5.19 -1.02 20.39
CA GLU A 112 -5.32 -2.46 20.21
C GLU A 112 -6.58 -2.77 19.42
N VAL A 113 -6.42 -3.50 18.34
CA VAL A 113 -7.49 -3.81 17.40
C VAL A 113 -7.60 -5.31 17.15
N THR A 114 -8.83 -5.77 16.97
CA THR A 114 -9.11 -7.09 16.39
C THR A 114 -9.52 -6.94 14.94
N TYR A 115 -9.05 -7.82 14.08
CA TYR A 115 -9.36 -7.77 12.65
C TYR A 115 -9.34 -9.17 12.04
N LYS A 116 -9.90 -9.28 10.84
CA LYS A 116 -9.73 -10.44 9.95
C LYS A 116 -8.90 -10.04 8.75
N VAL A 117 -8.36 -11.02 8.04
CA VAL A 117 -7.51 -10.78 6.86
C VAL A 117 -8.22 -11.15 5.58
N CYS A 118 -8.11 -10.28 4.58
CA CYS A 118 -8.55 -10.54 3.22
C CYS A 118 -7.36 -10.38 2.27
N PRO A 119 -7.06 -11.38 1.41
CA PRO A 119 -6.04 -11.22 0.38
C PRO A 119 -6.48 -10.18 -0.65
N ILE A 120 -5.52 -9.40 -1.15
CA ILE A 120 -5.76 -8.34 -2.14
C ILE A 120 -5.54 -8.90 -3.56
N PRO A 121 -6.59 -8.96 -4.40
CA PRO A 121 -6.46 -9.38 -5.80
C PRO A 121 -5.65 -8.37 -6.62
N PRO A 122 -5.10 -8.74 -7.78
CA PRO A 122 -5.22 -10.06 -8.44
C PRO A 122 -4.18 -11.08 -7.97
N LYS A 123 -3.06 -10.63 -7.38
CA LYS A 123 -1.94 -11.51 -7.03
C LYS A 123 -2.09 -12.20 -5.66
N ASN A 124 -2.96 -11.71 -4.78
CA ASN A 124 -3.19 -12.26 -3.44
C ASN A 124 -1.90 -12.37 -2.58
N GLN A 125 -0.93 -11.50 -2.83
CA GLN A 125 0.35 -11.47 -2.10
C GLN A 125 0.33 -10.57 -0.88
N LYS A 126 -0.57 -9.58 -0.88
CA LYS A 126 -0.74 -8.61 0.20
C LYS A 126 -2.08 -8.83 0.85
N PHE A 127 -2.15 -8.50 2.14
CA PHE A 127 -3.34 -8.65 2.95
C PHE A 127 -3.88 -7.29 3.36
N GLN A 128 -5.20 -7.24 3.45
CA GLN A 128 -5.95 -6.13 3.98
C GLN A 128 -6.68 -6.57 5.25
N ALA A 129 -6.64 -5.75 6.28
CA ALA A 129 -7.44 -5.92 7.48
C ALA A 129 -8.89 -5.51 7.18
N VAL A 130 -9.81 -6.40 7.53
CA VAL A 130 -11.26 -6.24 7.36
C VAL A 130 -11.98 -6.53 8.66
N GLU A 131 -13.19 -6.00 8.81
CA GLU A 131 -13.96 -6.12 10.06
C GLU A 131 -13.13 -5.68 11.28
N VAL A 132 -12.48 -4.52 11.17
CA VAL A 132 -11.55 -4.02 12.18
C VAL A 132 -12.35 -3.39 13.31
N VAL A 133 -12.13 -3.85 14.54
CA VAL A 133 -12.80 -3.35 15.74
C VAL A 133 -11.72 -2.91 16.74
N LEU A 134 -11.84 -1.69 17.24
CA LEU A 134 -10.98 -1.19 18.32
C LEU A 134 -11.41 -1.86 19.63
N THR A 135 -10.46 -2.51 20.27
CA THR A 135 -10.67 -3.24 21.54
C THR A 135 -10.20 -2.44 22.74
N GLN A 136 -9.05 -1.78 22.64
CA GLN A 136 -8.46 -0.98 23.71
C GLN A 136 -7.89 0.30 23.10
N LEU A 137 -8.34 1.44 23.63
CA LEU A 137 -7.86 2.75 23.22
C LEU A 137 -6.50 3.02 23.87
N ALA A 138 -5.57 3.59 23.11
CA ALA A 138 -4.25 3.94 23.56
C ALA A 138 -4.35 4.89 24.77
N PRO A 139 -3.78 4.53 25.93
CA PRO A 139 -3.84 5.37 27.11
C PRO A 139 -3.09 6.68 26.87
N HIS A 140 -3.52 7.75 27.52
CA HIS A 140 -2.90 9.09 27.45
C HIS A 140 -2.87 9.73 26.06
N THR A 141 -3.66 9.22 25.11
CA THR A 141 -3.80 9.80 23.78
C THR A 141 -5.25 10.29 23.60
N PRO A 142 -5.48 11.52 23.12
CA PRO A 142 -6.83 11.97 22.83
C PRO A 142 -7.38 11.20 21.63
N HIS A 143 -8.58 10.62 21.79
CA HIS A 143 -9.27 9.90 20.73
C HIS A 143 -10.31 10.80 20.10
N GLU A 144 -10.40 10.81 18.78
CA GLU A 144 -11.48 11.51 18.06
C GLU A 144 -12.50 10.49 17.57
N THR A 145 -13.78 10.85 17.57
CA THR A 145 -14.82 10.06 16.94
C THR A 145 -15.05 10.48 15.50
N TRP A 146 -15.68 9.63 14.68
CA TRP A 146 -16.05 9.99 13.31
C TRP A 146 -17.02 11.20 13.26
N SER A 147 -17.78 11.44 14.33
CA SER A 147 -18.66 12.61 14.52
C SER A 147 -17.90 13.89 14.90
N GLY A 148 -16.60 13.82 15.18
CA GLY A 148 -15.76 14.95 15.57
C GLY A 148 -15.75 15.26 17.06
N GLN A 149 -16.22 14.35 17.91
CA GLN A 149 -16.11 14.49 19.36
C GLN A 149 -14.73 13.99 19.81
N VAL A 150 -14.02 14.79 20.59
CA VAL A 150 -12.74 14.37 21.18
C VAL A 150 -13.02 13.79 22.56
N VAL A 151 -12.67 12.53 22.74
CA VAL A 151 -12.79 11.76 23.96
C VAL A 151 -11.37 11.48 24.48
N GLY A 152 -10.99 12.13 25.57
CA GLY A 152 -9.69 11.93 26.19
C GLY A 152 -9.30 13.12 27.08
N SER A 153 -8.98 12.82 28.33
CA SER A 153 -8.37 13.71 29.32
C SER A 153 -7.23 12.97 30.00
#